data_AF-A0A8T6C180-F1
#
_entry.id   AF-A0A8T6C180-F1
#
_cell.length_a   1.000
_cell.length_b   1.000
_cell.length_c   1.000
_cell.angle_alpha   90.00
_cell.angle_beta   90.00
_cell.angle_gamma   90.00
#
_symmetry.space_group_name_H-M   'P 1'
#
loop_
_entity.id
_entity.type
_entity.pdbx_description
1 polymer ?
#
loop_
_entity_poly.entity_id
_entity_poly.type
_entity_poly.pdbx_seq_one_letter_code
_entity_poly.pdbx_strand_id
1 'polypeptide(L)' 'MISAQMIREDAETIRRSLARRRAEAPLDEAIEADERRRDVLVELEELRAARNNAGRAIG' A
#
# COMPACT_ATOMS: atom_id res chain seq x y z
N MET A 1 4.51 -15.64 -6.42
CA MET A 1 4.59 -14.38 -5.64
C MET A 1 3.18 -14.05 -5.18
N ILE A 2 2.98 -13.69 -3.91
CA ILE A 2 1.67 -13.27 -3.38
C ILE A 2 1.50 -11.78 -3.69
N SER A 3 0.30 -11.34 -4.08
CA SER A 3 0.05 -9.93 -4.38
C SER A 3 -0.24 -9.12 -3.11
N ALA A 4 0.11 -7.83 -3.11
CA ALA A 4 -0.22 -6.90 -2.01
C ALA A 4 -1.74 -6.79 -1.78
N GLN A 5 -2.53 -6.91 -2.85
CA GLN A 5 -3.99 -6.96 -2.75
C GLN A 5 -4.47 -8.15 -1.92
N MET A 6 -3.94 -9.34 -2.19
CA MET A 6 -4.30 -10.55 -1.44
C MET A 6 -3.89 -10.45 0.03
N ILE A 7 -2.74 -9.82 0.31
CA ILE A 7 -2.28 -9.56 1.67
C ILE A 7 -3.28 -8.70 2.44
N ARG A 8 -3.83 -7.67 1.79
CA ARG A 8 -4.80 -6.76 2.40
C ARG A 8 -6.19 -7.36 2.55
N GLU A 9 -6.66 -8.09 1.53
CA GLU A 9 -8.02 -8.64 1.50
C GLU A 9 -8.17 -9.88 2.38
N ASP A 10 -7.09 -10.66 2.57
CA ASP A 10 -7.13 -11.92 3.29
C ASP A 10 -5.84 -12.18 4.11
N ALA A 11 -5.42 -11.17 4.88
CA ALA A 11 -4.24 -11.24 5.76
C ALA A 11 -4.30 -12.45 6.71
N GLU A 12 -5.48 -12.77 7.23
CA GLU A 12 -5.69 -13.81 8.22
C GLU A 12 -5.48 -15.21 7.64
N THR A 13 -5.91 -15.48 6.40
CA THR A 13 -5.57 -16.75 5.72
C THR A 13 -4.08 -16.88 5.48
N ILE A 14 -3.38 -15.79 5.17
CA ILE A 14 -1.93 -15.78 5.00
C ILE A 14 -1.23 -16.06 6.34
N ARG A 15 -1.66 -15.41 7.42
CA ARG A 15 -1.15 -15.64 8.79
C ARG A 15 -1.28 -17.10 9.21
N ARG A 16 -2.45 -17.72 8.99
CA ARG A 16 -2.63 -19.16 9.24
C ARG A 16 -1.75 -20.04 8.36
N SER A 17 -1.54 -19.66 7.11
CA SER A 17 -0.70 -20.42 6.17
C SER A 17 0.77 -20.37 6.55
N LEU A 18 1.26 -19.21 7.03
CA LEU A 18 2.60 -19.05 7.61
C LEU A 18 2.77 -19.90 8.86
N ALA A 19 1.81 -19.85 9.78
CA ALA A 19 1.83 -20.65 11.01
C ALA A 19 1.87 -22.17 10.73
N ARG A 20 1.05 -22.66 9.79
CA ARG A 20 1.05 -24.07 9.36
C ARG A 20 2.40 -24.51 8.80
N ARG A 21 3.09 -23.60 8.13
CA ARG A 21 4.41 -23.85 7.53
C ARG A 21 5.57 -23.61 8.49
N ARG A 22 5.29 -23.15 9.72
CA ARG A 22 6.30 -22.70 10.69
C ARG A 22 7.27 -21.69 10.05
N ALA A 23 6.72 -20.84 9.17
CA ALA A 23 7.48 -19.83 8.46
C ALA A 23 7.27 -18.49 9.16
N GLU A 24 8.37 -17.85 9.54
CA GLU A 24 8.37 -16.46 9.98
C GLU A 24 8.49 -15.57 8.74
N ALA A 25 7.54 -14.65 8.61
CA ALA A 25 7.56 -13.64 7.56
C ALA A 25 7.03 -12.32 8.14
N PRO A 26 7.55 -11.17 7.69
CA PRO A 26 7.17 -9.85 8.18
C PRO A 26 5.80 -9.41 7.60
N LEU A 27 4.73 -10.14 7.93
CA LEU A 27 3.39 -9.90 7.38
C LEU A 27 2.83 -8.55 7.84
N ASP A 28 2.94 -8.24 9.12
CA ASP A 28 2.40 -7.00 9.68
C ASP A 28 3.16 -5.77 9.13
N GLU A 29 4.49 -5.85 9.05
CA GLU A 29 5.33 -4.81 8.42
C GLU A 29 4.98 -4.60 6.93
N ALA A 30 4.65 -5.68 6.21
CA ALA A 30 4.22 -5.60 4.82
C ALA A 30 2.85 -4.90 4.67
N ILE A 31 1.93 -5.14 5.61
CA ILE A 31 0.63 -4.47 5.66
C ILE A 31 0.83 -2.98 5.90
N GLU A 32 1.60 -2.60 6.93
CA GLU A 32 1.85 -1.20 7.23
C GLU A 32 2.59 -0.47 6.08
N ALA A 33 3.52 -1.15 5.42
CA ALA A 33 4.23 -0.58 4.27
C ALA A 33 3.27 -0.32 3.09
N ASP A 34 2.30 -1.20 2.85
CA ASP A 34 1.28 -0.99 1.83
C ASP A 34 0.34 0.17 2.19
N GLU A 35 -0.04 0.32 3.46
CA GLU A 35 -0.83 1.46 3.96
C GLU A 35 -0.10 2.78 3.71
N ARG A 36 1.14 2.92 4.20
CA ARG A 36 1.96 4.12 3.98
C ARG A 36 2.13 4.45 2.51
N ARG A 37 2.35 3.44 1.66
CA ARG A 37 2.49 3.63 0.21
C ARG A 37 1.23 4.23 -0.39
N ARG A 38 0.04 3.83 0.07
CA ARG A 38 -1.23 4.35 -0.46
C ARG A 38 -1.45 5.80 -0.05
N ASP A 39 -1.13 6.15 1.19
CA ASP A 39 -1.24 7.53 1.67
C ASP A 39 -0.36 8.47 0.86
N VAL A 40 0.91 8.08 0.66
CA VAL A 40 1.86 8.85 -0.16
C VAL A 40 1.41 8.97 -1.62
N LEU A 41 0.78 7.93 -2.19
CA LEU A 41 0.26 8.00 -3.56
C LEU A 41 -0.91 8.98 -3.67
N VAL A 42 -1.80 9.02 -2.69
CA VAL A 42 -2.91 9.98 -2.67
C VAL A 42 -2.35 11.40 -2.59
N GLU A 43 -1.44 11.67 -1.66
CA GLU A 43 -0.79 12.97 -1.52
C GLU A 43 -0.08 13.40 -2.80
N LEU A 44 0.64 12.46 -3.45
CA LEU A 44 1.31 12.73 -4.72
C LEU A 44 0.33 13.16 -5.82
N GLU A 45 -0.82 12.51 -5.93
CA GLU A 45 -1.84 12.86 -6.92
C GLU A 45 -2.48 14.22 -6.62
N GLU A 46 -2.72 14.54 -5.34
CA GLU A 46 -3.21 15.86 -4.91
C GLU A 46 -2.22 16.97 -5.26
N LEU A 47 -0.92 16.77 -4.98
CA LEU A 47 0.14 17.71 -5.32
C LEU A 47 0.27 17.91 -6.85
N ARG A 48 0.15 16.82 -7.62
CA ARG A 48 0.12 16.88 -9.09
C ARG A 48 -1.06 17.70 -9.59
N ALA A 49 -2.25 17.48 -9.03
CA ALA A 49 -3.45 18.23 -9.39
C ALA A 49 -3.30 19.73 -9.05
N ALA A 50 -2.81 20.05 -7.85
CA ALA A 50 -2.55 21.42 -7.41
C ALA A 50 -1.55 22.14 -8.33
N ARG A 51 -0.42 21.50 -8.65
CA ARG A 51 0.59 22.05 -9.57
C ARG A 51 -0.01 22.33 -10.96
N ASN A 52 -0.79 21.40 -11.50
CA ASN A 52 -1.39 21.56 -12.82
C ASN A 52 -2.43 22.70 -12.85
N ASN A 53 -3.19 22.88 -11.76
CA ASN A 53 -4.12 24.00 -11.60
C ASN A 53 -3.37 25.33 -11.53
N ALA A 54 -2.29 25.41 -10.74
CA ALA A 54 -1.48 26.62 -10.63
C ALA A 54 -0.85 27.00 -11.98
N GLY A 55 -0.33 26.03 -12.73
CA GLY A 55 0.22 26.27 -14.08
C GLY A 55 -0.82 26.85 -15.05
N ARG A 56 -2.06 26.36 -15.02
CA ARG A 56 -3.18 26.89 -15.81
C ARG A 56 -3.62 28.30 -15.41
N ALA A 57 -3.37 28.71 -14.16
CA ALA A 57 -3.74 30.04 -13.69
C ALA A 57 -2.74 31.13 -14.11
N ILE A 58 -1.51 30.73 -14.46
CA ILE A 58 -0.41 31.65 -14.79
C ILE A 58 -0.16 31.75 -16.29
N GLY A 59 -0.42 30.67 -17.05
CA GLY A 59 -0.30 30.64 -18.52
C GLY A 59 -1.58 31.05 -19.23
#